data_AF-A0A1Q3KKR2-F1
#
_entry.id   AF-A0A1Q3KKR2-F1
#
_cell.length_a   1.000
_cell.length_b   1.000
_cell.length_c   1.000
_cell.angle_alpha   90.00
_cell.angle_beta   90.00
_cell.angle_gamma   90.00
#
_symmetry.space_group_name_H-M   'P 1'
#
loop_
_entity.id
_entity.type
_entity.pdbx_description
1 polymer ?
#
loop_
_entity_poly.entity_id
_entity_poly.type
_entity_poly.pdbx_seq_one_letter_code
_entity_poly.pdbx_strand_id
1 'polypeptide(L)'
;MTDGETNNEGVGIVSRSPHVRPPTASEQLEALLGYPWPFPGRPPKHDLSTWTVTDDWPHPVPVTQAEIEVFEQWFGDIFDELFGSEG
;
A
#
# COMPACT_ATOMS: atom_id res chain seq x y z
N MET A 1 -22.31 -6.14 77.19
CA MET A 1 -22.97 -5.53 76.04
C MET A 1 -22.58 -6.34 74.81
N THR A 2 -23.58 -6.87 74.11
CA THR A 2 -23.47 -7.69 72.90
C THR A 2 -23.84 -6.82 71.72
N ASP A 3 -22.88 -6.53 70.87
CA ASP A 3 -23.13 -5.80 69.62
C ASP A 3 -22.35 -6.64 68.57
N GLY A 4 -22.98 -7.43 67.70
CA GLY A 4 -23.86 -6.96 66.63
C GLY A 4 -23.01 -6.04 65.74
N GLU A 5 -22.55 -6.39 64.54
CA GLU A 5 -23.32 -6.82 63.39
C GLU A 5 -22.30 -7.16 62.27
N THR A 6 -22.55 -8.22 61.52
CA THR A 6 -21.76 -8.59 60.33
C THR A 6 -22.16 -7.71 59.15
N ASN A 7 -21.40 -6.65 58.89
CA ASN A 7 -21.63 -5.83 57.69
C ASN A 7 -20.84 -6.39 56.50
N ASN A 8 -21.46 -7.38 55.87
CA ASN A 8 -21.17 -7.80 54.51
C ASN A 8 -21.66 -6.71 53.55
N GLU A 9 -20.83 -5.68 53.34
CA GLU A 9 -21.07 -4.71 52.28
C GLU A 9 -20.40 -5.22 51.00
N GLY A 10 -21.25 -5.58 50.04
CA GLY A 10 -20.87 -6.19 48.79
C GLY A 10 -19.81 -5.38 48.06
N VAL A 11 -18.73 -6.07 47.70
CA VAL A 11 -17.79 -5.60 46.68
C VAL A 11 -18.60 -5.45 45.40
N GLY A 12 -19.03 -4.22 45.11
CA GLY A 12 -19.50 -3.82 43.80
C GLY A 12 -18.35 -4.04 42.82
N ILE A 13 -18.27 -5.24 42.25
CA ILE A 13 -17.48 -5.51 41.05
C ILE A 13 -18.13 -4.70 39.94
N VAL A 14 -17.74 -3.43 39.85
CA VAL A 14 -17.91 -2.62 38.64
C VAL A 14 -17.25 -3.44 37.55
N SER A 15 -18.08 -4.09 36.73
CA SER A 15 -17.66 -4.74 35.51
C SER A 15 -17.06 -3.65 34.65
N ARG A 16 -15.73 -3.55 34.68
CA ARG A 16 -14.99 -2.69 33.78
C ARG A 16 -15.32 -3.22 32.39
N SER A 17 -16.16 -2.49 31.65
CA SER A 17 -16.46 -2.83 30.26
C SER A 17 -15.13 -3.12 29.56
N PRO A 18 -15.02 -4.23 28.80
CA PRO A 18 -13.82 -4.50 28.02
C PRO A 18 -13.54 -3.25 27.18
N HIS A 19 -12.46 -2.55 27.49
CA HIS A 19 -12.08 -1.39 26.72
C HIS A 19 -11.58 -1.95 25.39
N VAL A 20 -12.49 -2.03 24.42
CA VAL A 20 -12.16 -2.45 23.06
C VAL A 20 -11.26 -1.36 22.51
N ARG A 21 -9.96 -1.69 22.44
CA ARG A 21 -8.99 -0.79 21.83
C ARG A 21 -9.40 -0.56 20.37
N PRO A 22 -9.28 0.67 19.85
CA PRO A 22 -9.51 0.91 18.45
C PRO A 22 -8.53 0.06 17.62
N PRO A 23 -8.96 -0.43 16.44
CA PRO A 23 -8.12 -1.24 15.58
C PRO A 23 -6.93 -0.41 15.12
N THR A 24 -5.75 -1.00 15.20
CA THR A 24 -4.51 -0.45 14.68
C THR A 24 -4.60 -0.29 13.15
N ALA A 25 -3.76 0.58 12.59
CA ALA A 25 -3.69 0.75 11.13
C ALA A 25 -3.39 -0.57 10.40
N SER A 26 -2.57 -1.45 11.00
CA SER A 26 -2.25 -2.76 10.43
C SER A 26 -3.47 -3.69 10.39
N GLU A 27 -4.28 -3.71 11.45
CA GLU A 27 -5.51 -4.52 11.51
C GLU A 27 -6.57 -4.01 10.52
N GLN A 28 -6.66 -2.69 10.34
CA GLN A 28 -7.54 -2.09 9.32
C GLN A 28 -7.10 -2.46 7.90
N LEU A 29 -5.78 -2.45 7.62
CA LEU A 29 -5.21 -2.87 6.34
C LEU A 29 -5.44 -4.35 6.05
N GLU A 30 -5.27 -5.22 7.04
CA GLU A 30 -5.53 -6.66 6.91
C GLU A 30 -7.00 -6.94 6.57
N ALA A 31 -7.93 -6.23 7.20
CA ALA A 31 -9.36 -6.34 6.88
C ALA A 31 -9.69 -5.91 5.44
N LEU A 32 -8.96 -4.95 4.87
CA LEU A 32 -9.14 -4.49 3.49
C LEU A 32 -8.51 -5.44 2.46
N LEU A 33 -7.32 -5.96 2.76
CA LEU A 33 -6.53 -6.76 1.83
C LEU A 33 -6.92 -8.24 1.84
N GLY A 34 -7.48 -8.73 2.96
CA GLY A 34 -7.81 -10.15 3.14
C GLY A 34 -6.61 -11.03 3.48
N TYR A 35 -5.46 -10.42 3.74
CA TYR A 35 -4.23 -11.07 4.18
C TYR A 35 -3.44 -10.12 5.10
N PRO A 36 -2.62 -10.66 6.01
CA PRO A 36 -1.88 -9.85 6.97
C PRO A 36 -0.91 -8.91 6.26
N TRP A 37 -0.75 -7.71 6.82
CA TRP A 37 0.22 -6.75 6.31
C TRP A 37 1.64 -7.36 6.38
N PRO A 38 2.35 -7.52 5.25
CA PRO A 38 3.55 -8.35 5.19
C PRO A 38 4.76 -7.75 5.91
N PHE A 39 4.69 -6.49 6.31
CA PHE A 39 5.77 -5.78 6.99
C PHE A 39 5.43 -5.59 8.48
N PRO A 40 5.99 -6.38 9.41
CA PRO A 40 5.76 -6.16 10.82
C PRO A 40 6.32 -4.79 11.23
N GLY A 41 5.47 -3.92 11.77
CA GLY A 41 5.87 -2.64 12.36
C GLY A 41 5.71 -1.42 11.43
N ARG A 42 6.65 -0.47 11.53
CA ARG A 42 6.58 0.78 10.77
C ARG A 42 6.77 0.48 9.27
N PRO A 43 5.96 1.07 8.37
CA PRO A 43 6.21 0.99 6.94
C PRO A 43 7.67 1.33 6.61
N PRO A 44 8.30 0.61 5.67
CA PRO A 44 9.63 0.92 5.21
C PRO A 44 9.75 2.41 4.88
N LYS A 45 10.81 3.05 5.35
CA LYS A 45 11.06 4.46 5.02
C LYS A 45 11.33 4.52 3.52
N HIS A 46 10.53 5.28 2.78
CA HIS A 46 10.72 5.46 1.34
C HIS A 46 11.94 6.36 1.10
N ASP A 47 13.12 5.74 1.13
CA ASP A 47 14.37 6.38 0.75
C ASP A 47 14.59 6.14 -0.75
N LEU A 48 14.51 7.20 -1.54
CA LEU A 48 14.70 7.12 -3.00
C LEU A 48 16.10 6.58 -3.36
N SER A 49 17.10 6.72 -2.49
CA SER A 49 18.43 6.15 -2.71
C SER A 49 18.46 4.62 -2.69
N THR A 50 17.40 3.99 -2.16
CA THR A 50 17.25 2.52 -2.15
C THR A 50 16.50 1.99 -3.36
N TRP A 51 15.96 2.86 -4.22
CA TRP A 51 15.24 2.44 -5.42
C TRP A 51 16.23 2.01 -6.49
N THR A 52 15.99 0.82 -7.06
CA THR A 52 16.77 0.30 -8.19
C THR A 52 15.88 0.34 -9.43
N VAL A 53 16.38 0.94 -10.51
CA VAL A 53 15.75 0.88 -11.82
C VAL A 53 16.35 -0.32 -12.56
N THR A 54 15.54 -1.36 -12.79
CA THR A 54 15.91 -2.50 -13.62
C THR A 54 15.23 -2.40 -14.97
N ASP A 55 16.00 -2.59 -16.04
CA ASP A 55 15.47 -2.76 -17.39
C ASP A 55 15.26 -4.26 -17.64
N ASP A 56 14.06 -4.74 -17.30
CA ASP A 56 13.68 -6.16 -17.42
C ASP A 56 13.03 -6.48 -18.79
N TRP A 57 13.27 -5.64 -19.80
CA TRP A 57 12.68 -5.83 -21.12
C TRP A 57 13.33 -6.99 -21.89
N PRO A 58 12.54 -7.74 -22.68
CA PRO A 58 13.09 -8.74 -23.57
C PRO A 58 13.96 -8.05 -24.62
N HIS A 59 15.13 -8.62 -24.93
CA HIS A 59 15.96 -8.15 -26.03
C HIS A 59 15.62 -8.91 -27.32
N PRO A 60 15.20 -8.22 -28.41
CA PRO A 60 14.55 -6.91 -28.49
C PRO A 60 13.05 -6.96 -28.12
N VAL A 61 12.47 -5.83 -27.71
CA VAL A 61 11.03 -5.72 -27.43
C VAL A 61 10.26 -5.92 -28.73
N PRO A 62 9.39 -6.94 -28.85
CA PRO A 62 8.62 -7.14 -30.07
C PRO A 62 7.59 -6.02 -30.22
N VAL A 63 7.62 -5.35 -31.36
CA VAL A 63 6.62 -4.36 -31.78
C VAL A 63 5.97 -4.83 -33.08
N THR A 64 4.68 -4.60 -33.21
CA THR A 64 3.89 -4.96 -34.41
C THR A 64 3.82 -3.81 -35.40
N GLN A 65 3.52 -4.13 -36.66
CA GLN A 65 3.35 -3.10 -37.70
C GLN A 65 2.22 -2.12 -37.36
N ALA A 66 1.12 -2.59 -36.78
CA ALA A 66 0.00 -1.73 -36.39
C ALA A 66 0.39 -0.75 -35.27
N GLU A 67 1.24 -1.17 -34.33
CA GLU A 67 1.76 -0.27 -33.29
C GLU A 67 2.72 0.78 -33.88
N ILE A 68 3.54 0.40 -34.86
CA ILE A 68 4.41 1.33 -35.59
C ILE A 68 3.57 2.38 -36.32
N GLU A 69 2.52 1.96 -37.03
CA GLU A 69 1.60 2.87 -37.73
C GLU A 69 0.93 3.88 -36.78
N VAL A 70 0.49 3.44 -35.60
CA VAL A 70 -0.03 4.34 -34.57
C VAL A 70 1.05 5.33 -34.14
N PHE A 71 2.28 4.87 -33.94
CA PHE A 71 3.39 5.75 -33.54
C PHE A 71 3.70 6.81 -34.60
N GLU A 72 3.79 6.40 -35.87
CA GLU A 72 4.05 7.29 -37.01
C GLU A 72 2.90 8.28 -37.26
N GLN A 73 1.66 7.93 -36.94
CA GLN A 73 0.54 8.87 -37.07
C GLN A 73 0.66 10.09 -36.14
N TRP A 74 1.32 9.95 -34.99
CA TRP A 74 1.49 11.04 -34.02
C TRP A 74 2.85 11.76 -34.13
N PHE A 75 3.88 11.07 -34.61
CA PHE A 75 5.26 11.57 -34.63
C PHE A 75 5.87 11.66 -36.02
N GLY A 76 5.15 11.28 -37.07
CA GLY A 76 5.67 11.22 -38.43
C GLY A 76 6.14 12.58 -38.94
N ASP A 77 5.41 13.65 -38.66
CA ASP A 77 5.78 15.03 -39.03
C ASP A 77 7.06 15.50 -38.32
N ILE A 78 7.23 15.16 -37.04
CA ILE A 78 8.45 15.43 -36.27
C ILE A 78 9.64 14.65 -36.86
N PHE A 79 9.44 13.40 -37.28
CA PHE A 79 10.50 12.63 -37.92
C PHE A 79 10.85 13.15 -39.30
N ASP A 80 9.87 13.58 -40.08
CA ASP A 80 10.09 14.24 -41.36
C ASP A 80 10.81 15.58 -41.18
N GLU A 81 10.56 16.32 -40.09
CA GLU A 81 11.29 17.54 -39.75
C GLU A 81 12.74 17.23 -39.32
N LEU A 82 12.94 16.23 -38.46
CA LEU A 82 14.26 15.88 -37.90
C LEU A 82 15.17 15.15 -38.91
N PHE A 83 14.59 14.39 -39.84
CA PHE A 83 15.31 13.49 -40.73
C PHE A 83 14.98 13.67 -42.22
N GLY A 84 13.99 14.47 -42.57
CA GLY A 84 13.49 14.62 -43.96
C GLY A 84 14.25 15.64 -44.82
N SER A 85 15.34 16.24 -44.33
CA SER A 85 16.22 17.08 -45.17
C SER A 85 17.64 16.51 -45.30
N GLU A 86 17.79 15.42 -46.05
CA GLU A 86 18.96 15.12 -46.90
C GLU A 86 18.50 14.38 -48.18
N GLY A 87 17.94 15.15 -49.11
CA GLY A 87 17.68 14.74 -50.49
C GLY A 87 18.00 15.90 -51.44
#